data_AF-S4P865-F1
#
_entry.id   AF-S4P865-F1
#
_cell.length_a   1.000
_cell.length_b   1.000
_cell.length_c   1.000
_cell.angle_alpha   90.00
_cell.angle_beta   90.00
_cell.angle_gamma   90.00
#
_symmetry.space_group_name_H-M   'P 1'
#
loop_
_entity.id
_entity.type
_entity.pdbx_description
1 polymer ?
#
loop_
_entity_poly.entity_id
_entity_poly.type
_entity_poly.pdbx_seq_one_letter_code
_entity_poly.pdbx_strand_id
1 'polypeptide(L)'
;MSAKLHEAQEHCKAADKFLKTSFLKWKPDYDSAADEYSQAAQCYRIARDLQTSKDCYFKASELYKKNRAFFHAAKALENAIIVGKE
;
A
#
# COMPACT_ATOMS: atom_id res chain seq x y z
N MET A 1 0.37 -21.17 4.90
CA MET A 1 0.30 -19.72 4.60
C MET A 1 -1.16 -19.29 4.72
N SER A 2 -1.47 -18.27 5.53
CA SER A 2 -2.83 -17.75 5.64
C SER A 2 -3.31 -17.23 4.27
N ALA A 3 -4.56 -17.51 3.89
CA ALA A 3 -5.12 -17.06 2.61
C ALA A 3 -4.98 -15.53 2.43
N LYS A 4 -5.04 -14.78 3.53
CA LYS A 4 -4.85 -13.33 3.57
C LYS A 4 -3.42 -12.88 3.31
N LEU A 5 -2.41 -13.68 3.66
CA LEU A 5 -1.02 -13.37 3.29
C LEU A 5 -0.82 -13.49 1.78
N HIS A 6 -1.41 -14.51 1.15
CA HIS A 6 -1.32 -14.65 -0.30
C HIS A 6 -2.01 -13.48 -1.02
N GLU A 7 -3.22 -13.13 -0.58
CA GLU A 7 -3.97 -11.96 -1.08
C GLU A 7 -3.17 -10.66 -0.93
N ALA A 8 -2.52 -10.45 0.23
CA ALA A 8 -1.67 -9.29 0.47
C ALA A 8 -0.49 -9.23 -0.51
N GLN A 9 0.15 -10.38 -0.80
CA GLN A 9 1.24 -10.46 -1.76
C GLN A 9 0.79 -10.16 -3.20
N GLU A 10 -0.41 -10.60 -3.58
CA GLU A 10 -0.97 -10.27 -4.90
C GLU A 10 -1.26 -8.77 -5.03
N HIS A 11 -1.79 -8.13 -3.99
CA HIS A 11 -1.95 -6.67 -3.95
C HIS A 11 -0.59 -5.94 -4.06
N CYS A 12 0.46 -6.41 -3.37
CA CYS A 12 1.81 -5.84 -3.54
C CYS A 12 2.32 -5.96 -4.98
N LYS A 13 2.14 -7.12 -5.63
CA LYS A 13 2.52 -7.31 -7.03
C LYS A 13 1.73 -6.41 -7.97
N ALA A 14 0.44 -6.21 -7.72
CA ALA A 14 -0.40 -5.30 -8.49
C ALA A 14 0.08 -3.86 -8.34
N ALA A 15 0.39 -3.42 -7.12
CA ALA A 15 0.97 -2.10 -6.87
C ALA A 15 2.28 -1.88 -7.65
N ASP A 16 3.19 -2.86 -7.64
CA ASP A 16 4.44 -2.77 -8.39
C ASP A 16 4.22 -2.69 -9.91
N LYS A 17 3.17 -3.34 -10.42
CA LYS A 17 2.76 -3.21 -11.83
C LYS A 17 2.26 -1.80 -12.15
N PHE A 18 1.54 -1.16 -11.24
CA PHE A 18 1.09 0.23 -11.42
C PHE A 18 2.26 1.22 -11.40
N LEU A 19 3.32 0.93 -10.64
CA LEU A 19 4.52 1.75 -10.58
C LEU A 19 5.45 1.60 -11.80
N LYS A 20 5.40 0.45 -12.50
CA LYS A 20 6.17 0.26 -13.72
C LYS A 20 5.72 1.20 -14.83
N THR A 21 6.67 1.95 -15.35
CA THR A 21 6.52 2.72 -16.58
C THR A 21 6.82 1.82 -17.79
N SER A 22 6.24 2.16 -18.94
CA SER A 22 6.44 1.46 -20.20
C SER A 22 6.54 2.49 -21.32
N PHE A 23 6.85 2.07 -22.54
CA PHE A 23 6.96 2.96 -23.70
C PHE A 23 5.70 3.80 -23.96
N LEU A 24 4.53 3.28 -23.54
CA LEU A 24 3.23 3.94 -23.62
C LEU A 24 2.82 4.65 -22.31
N LYS A 25 3.50 4.40 -21.18
CA LYS A 25 3.17 4.94 -19.85
C LYS A 25 4.37 5.69 -19.27
N TRP A 26 4.36 7.00 -19.44
CA TRP A 26 5.46 7.90 -19.13
C TRP A 26 5.48 8.33 -17.66
N LYS A 27 4.37 8.14 -16.94
CA LYS A 27 4.24 8.43 -15.51
C LYS A 27 3.71 7.19 -14.77
N PRO A 28 4.34 6.79 -13.65
CA PRO A 28 3.77 5.78 -12.76
C PRO A 28 2.37 6.16 -12.29
N ASP A 29 1.50 5.16 -12.13
CA ASP A 29 0.18 5.40 -11.53
C ASP A 29 0.33 5.26 -10.01
N TYR A 30 0.64 6.38 -9.37
CA TYR A 30 0.87 6.45 -7.93
C TYR A 30 -0.41 6.28 -7.12
N ASP A 31 -1.58 6.61 -7.70
CA ASP A 31 -2.86 6.55 -7.01
C ASP A 31 -3.31 5.10 -6.84
N SER A 32 -3.40 4.37 -7.97
CA SER A 32 -3.75 2.95 -7.97
C SER A 32 -2.73 2.13 -7.19
N ALA A 33 -1.44 2.44 -7.31
CA ALA A 33 -0.41 1.75 -6.53
C ALA A 33 -0.58 1.94 -5.02
N ALA A 34 -0.94 3.16 -4.58
CA ALA A 34 -1.14 3.45 -3.16
C ALA A 34 -2.39 2.77 -2.59
N ASP A 35 -3.46 2.69 -3.37
CA ASP A 35 -4.67 1.94 -3.00
C ASP A 35 -4.38 0.45 -2.83
N GLU A 36 -3.66 -0.16 -3.78
CA GLU A 36 -3.27 -1.58 -3.70
C GLU A 36 -2.38 -1.85 -2.47
N TYR A 37 -1.39 -0.98 -2.19
CA TYR A 37 -0.60 -1.10 -0.96
C TYR A 37 -1.44 -0.95 0.32
N SER A 38 -2.47 -0.11 0.30
CA SER A 38 -3.40 0.05 1.44
C SER A 38 -4.30 -1.17 1.64
N GLN A 39 -4.69 -1.87 0.56
CA GLN A 39 -5.40 -3.16 0.65
C GLN A 39 -4.47 -4.26 1.15
N ALA A 40 -3.24 -4.34 0.64
CA ALA A 40 -2.23 -5.26 1.13
C ALA A 40 -2.00 -5.09 2.64
N ALA A 41 -1.90 -3.84 3.12
CA ALA A 41 -1.73 -3.53 4.53
C ALA A 41 -2.86 -4.08 5.41
N GLN A 42 -4.12 -3.98 4.95
CA GLN A 42 -5.27 -4.55 5.66
C GLN A 42 -5.19 -6.08 5.73
N CYS A 43 -4.80 -6.73 4.64
CA CYS A 43 -4.65 -8.19 4.60
C CYS A 43 -3.50 -8.67 5.50
N TYR A 44 -2.36 -7.96 5.53
CA TYR A 44 -1.26 -8.24 6.47
C TYR A 44 -1.69 -8.07 7.93
N ARG A 45 -2.50 -7.04 8.23
CA ARG A 45 -3.05 -6.85 9.58
C ARG A 45 -3.93 -8.02 10.01
N ILE A 46 -4.84 -8.49 9.14
CA ILE A 46 -5.69 -9.66 9.42
C ILE A 46 -4.83 -10.92 9.62
N ALA A 47 -3.74 -11.05 8.87
CA ALA A 47 -2.79 -12.14 9.00
C ALA A 47 -1.85 -12.02 10.23
N ARG A 48 -2.04 -11.00 11.09
CA ARG A 48 -1.22 -10.70 12.27
C ARG A 48 0.24 -10.33 11.95
N ASP A 49 0.54 -9.99 10.71
CA ASP A 49 1.83 -9.41 10.32
C ASP A 49 1.77 -7.88 10.39
N LEU A 50 1.82 -7.36 11.62
CA LEU A 50 1.65 -5.93 11.90
C LEU A 50 2.81 -5.09 11.36
N GLN A 51 4.03 -5.65 11.35
CA GLN A 51 5.22 -4.97 10.86
C GLN A 51 5.10 -4.73 9.35
N THR A 52 4.80 -5.77 8.57
CA THR A 52 4.63 -5.63 7.11
C THR A 52 3.41 -4.78 6.76
N SER A 53 2.33 -4.86 7.56
CA SER A 53 1.15 -4.00 7.40
C SER A 53 1.50 -2.52 7.54
N LYS A 54 2.23 -2.16 8.60
CA LYS A 54 2.70 -0.79 8.86
C LYS A 54 3.60 -0.28 7.72
N ASP A 55 4.53 -1.10 7.25
CA ASP A 55 5.43 -0.75 6.15
C ASP A 55 4.67 -0.52 4.84
N CYS A 56 3.61 -1.30 4.58
CA CYS A 56 2.73 -1.10 3.44
C CYS A 56 1.96 0.22 3.52
N TYR A 57 1.43 0.59 4.70
CA TYR A 57 0.77 1.89 4.88
C TYR A 57 1.73 3.08 4.72
N PHE A 58 2.99 2.96 5.17
CA PHE A 58 4.00 3.98 4.90
C PHE A 58 4.29 4.13 3.41
N LYS A 59 4.46 3.01 2.69
CA LYS A 59 4.62 3.04 1.24
C LYS A 59 3.43 3.71 0.55
N ALA A 60 2.20 3.34 0.91
CA ALA A 60 1.00 3.96 0.37
C ALA A 60 0.98 5.48 0.60
N SER A 61 1.32 5.94 1.80
CA SER A 61 1.39 7.37 2.11
C SER A 61 2.40 8.12 1.23
N GLU A 62 3.59 7.56 1.04
CA GLU A 62 4.62 8.16 0.18
C GLU A 62 4.17 8.24 -1.29
N LEU A 63 3.45 7.24 -1.78
CA LEU A 63 2.88 7.24 -3.13
C LEU A 63 1.77 8.28 -3.28
N TYR A 64 0.84 8.38 -2.33
CA TYR A 64 -0.18 9.45 -2.33
C TYR A 64 0.46 10.84 -2.28
N LYS A 65 1.55 11.03 -1.51
CA LYS A 65 2.31 12.30 -1.51
C LYS A 65 2.90 12.62 -2.88
N LYS A 66 3.46 11.63 -3.58
CA LYS A 66 3.95 11.80 -4.97
C LYS A 66 2.82 12.17 -5.93
N ASN A 67 1.60 11.72 -5.67
CA ASN A 67 0.42 12.11 -6.44
C ASN A 67 -0.25 13.42 -5.98
N ARG A 68 0.30 14.11 -4.95
CA ARG A 68 -0.30 15.28 -4.29
C ARG A 68 -1.66 15.01 -3.62
N ALA A 69 -1.98 13.75 -3.35
CA ALA A 69 -3.17 13.32 -2.63
C ALA A 69 -2.95 13.35 -1.10
N PHE A 70 -2.73 14.54 -0.55
CA PHE A 70 -2.31 14.71 0.86
C PHE A 70 -3.31 14.16 1.88
N PHE A 71 -4.60 14.24 1.60
CA PHE A 71 -5.64 13.66 2.46
C PHE A 71 -5.48 12.14 2.59
N HIS A 72 -5.32 11.45 1.47
CA HIS A 72 -5.10 10.00 1.43
C HIS A 72 -3.76 9.62 2.08
N ALA A 73 -2.73 10.44 1.88
CA ALA A 73 -1.44 10.25 2.54
C ALA A 73 -1.53 10.32 4.06
N ALA A 74 -2.26 11.31 4.61
CA ALA A 74 -2.47 11.45 6.04
C ALA A 74 -3.29 10.27 6.59
N LYS A 75 -4.37 9.89 5.92
CA LYS A 75 -5.18 8.72 6.29
C LYS A 75 -4.36 7.43 6.34
N ALA A 76 -3.46 7.22 5.38
CA ALA A 76 -2.57 6.07 5.38
C ALA A 76 -1.61 6.08 6.58
N LEU A 77 -1.09 7.25 6.97
CA LEU A 77 -0.26 7.39 8.18
C LEU A 77 -1.03 7.12 9.46
N GLU A 78 -2.27 7.62 9.56
CA GLU A 78 -3.15 7.31 10.69
C GLU A 78 -3.36 5.81 10.85
N ASN A 79 -3.61 5.10 9.74
CA ASN A 79 -3.71 3.65 9.75
C ASN A 79 -2.40 2.98 10.19
N ALA A 80 -1.24 3.45 9.72
CA ALA A 80 0.06 2.94 10.16
C ALA A 80 0.28 3.12 11.67
N ILE A 81 -0.16 4.25 12.24
CA ILE A 81 -0.09 4.54 13.67
C ILE A 81 -1.01 3.60 14.45
N ILE A 82 -2.23 3.36 13.96
CA ILE A 82 -3.19 2.43 14.60
C ILE A 82 -2.60 1.02 14.65
N VAL A 83 -2.09 0.52 13.51
CA VAL A 83 -1.45 -0.81 13.44
C VAL A 83 -0.23 -0.90 14.35
N GLY A 84 0.57 0.17 14.45
CA GLY A 84 1.73 0.19 15.33
C GLY A 84 1.43 0.24 16.83
N LYS A 85 0.16 0.44 17.22
CA LYS A 85 -0.31 0.41 18.62
C LYS A 85 -0.94 -0.93 19.01
N GLU A 86 -1.27 -1.77 18.04
CA GLU A 86 -1.80 -3.14 18.24
C GLU A 86 -0.67 -4.13 18.55
#